data_AF-A0A2G2LNK4-F1
#
_entry.id   AF-A0A2G2LNK4-F1
#
_cell.length_a   1.000
_cell.length_b   1.000
_cell.length_c   1.000
_cell.angle_alpha   90.00
_cell.angle_beta   90.00
_cell.angle_gamma   90.00
#
_symmetry.space_group_name_H-M   'P 1'
#
loop_
_entity.id
_entity.type
_entity.pdbx_description
1 polymer ?
#
loop_
_entity_poly.entity_id
_entity_poly.type
_entity_poly.pdbx_seq_one_letter_code
_entity_poly.pdbx_strand_id
1 'polypeptide(L)'
;MNISSHLSVMCIVALMGLAGMASAHGDVSKTVAVAIAAPDRPEAEVKRDAARLPAKVLAFSTIKPGDLVADLGAGGGYFTRLISGIVGEHGQVIAQNPPD
;
A
#
# COMPACT_ATOMS: atom_id res chain seq x y z
N MET A 1 -45.96 -23.36 10.61
CA MET A 1 -44.52 -23.05 10.64
C MET A 1 -44.08 -22.75 9.21
N ASN A 2 -43.98 -21.46 8.85
CA ASN A 2 -43.85 -21.04 7.46
C ASN A 2 -42.36 -21.00 7.06
N ILE A 3 -41.85 -22.10 6.51
CA ILE A 3 -40.44 -22.27 6.12
C ILE A 3 -40.00 -21.23 5.05
N SER A 4 -40.96 -20.70 4.30
CA SER A 4 -40.77 -19.74 3.22
C SER A 4 -40.27 -18.35 3.68
N SER A 5 -40.59 -17.94 4.91
CA SER A 5 -40.20 -16.61 5.44
C SER A 5 -38.76 -16.57 5.96
N HIS A 6 -38.19 -17.71 6.36
CA HIS A 6 -36.79 -17.79 6.82
C HIS A 6 -35.80 -17.86 5.66
N LEU A 7 -36.20 -18.48 4.54
CA LEU A 7 -35.37 -18.60 3.34
C LEU A 7 -35.16 -17.26 2.63
N SER A 8 -36.17 -16.37 2.65
CA SER A 8 -36.08 -15.04 2.04
C SER A 8 -35.19 -14.07 2.85
N VAL A 9 -35.18 -14.17 4.18
CA VAL A 9 -34.34 -13.32 5.04
C VAL A 9 -32.85 -13.70 4.91
N MET A 10 -32.56 -15.00 4.72
CA MET A 10 -31.18 -15.47 4.58
C MET A 10 -30.54 -15.08 3.23
N CYS A 11 -31.33 -14.98 2.15
CA CYS A 11 -30.86 -14.44 0.86
C CYS A 11 -30.58 -12.93 0.89
N ILE A 12 -31.34 -12.16 1.67
CA ILE A 12 -31.14 -10.70 1.77
C ILE A 12 -29.86 -10.36 2.56
N VAL A 13 -29.55 -11.14 3.61
CA VAL A 13 -28.30 -10.95 4.37
C VAL A 13 -27.07 -11.36 3.56
N ALA A 14 -27.17 -12.36 2.68
CA ALA A 14 -26.09 -12.77 1.79
C ALA A 14 -25.77 -11.74 0.69
N LEU A 15 -26.76 -10.98 0.20
CA LEU A 15 -26.54 -9.94 -0.81
C LEU A 15 -25.92 -8.64 -0.24
N MET A 16 -26.09 -8.35 1.05
CA MET A 16 -25.48 -7.16 1.68
C MET A 16 -23.99 -7.34 2.01
N GLY A 17 -23.49 -8.59 2.05
CA GLY A 17 -22.07 -8.88 2.32
C GLY A 17 -21.13 -8.63 1.13
N LEU A 18 -21.65 -8.61 -0.10
CA LEU A 18 -20.82 -8.44 -1.32
C LEU A 18 -20.55 -6.96 -1.69
N ALA A 19 -21.25 -5.99 -1.09
CA ALA A 19 -21.10 -4.58 -1.44
C ALA A 19 -19.94 -3.86 -0.72
N GLY A 20 -19.29 -4.51 0.26
CA GLY A 20 -18.26 -3.90 1.11
C GLY A 20 -16.83 -3.93 0.56
N MET A 21 -16.57 -4.63 -0.55
CA MET A 21 -15.23 -4.72 -1.14
C MET A 21 -15.01 -3.70 -2.27
N ALA A 22 -15.65 -2.53 -2.17
CA ALA A 22 -15.26 -1.39 -3.00
C ALA A 22 -13.84 -1.01 -2.62
N SER A 23 -12.89 -1.51 -3.41
CA SER A 23 -11.46 -1.25 -3.29
C SER A 23 -11.26 0.26 -3.17
N ALA A 24 -10.78 0.70 -1.99
CA ALA A 24 -10.32 2.04 -1.78
C ALA A 24 -9.06 2.22 -2.63
N HIS A 25 -9.23 2.49 -3.93
CA HIS A 25 -8.19 3.03 -4.78
C HIS A 25 -7.86 4.42 -4.25
N GLY A 26 -7.05 4.46 -3.19
CA GLY A 26 -6.42 5.68 -2.71
C GLY A 26 -5.60 6.26 -3.85
N ASP A 27 -5.72 7.58 -4.04
CA ASP A 27 -4.93 8.31 -5.02
C ASP A 27 -3.43 8.04 -4.76
N VAL A 28 -2.80 7.28 -5.66
CA VAL A 28 -1.38 6.90 -5.58
C VAL A 28 -0.49 8.13 -5.44
N SER A 29 -0.82 9.23 -6.13
CA SER A 29 -0.05 10.48 -6.05
C SER A 29 -0.10 11.08 -4.65
N LYS A 30 -1.28 11.07 -4.03
CA LYS A 30 -1.45 11.53 -2.64
C LYS A 30 -0.67 10.65 -1.67
N THR A 31 -0.74 9.33 -1.81
CA THR A 31 -0.03 8.40 -0.93
C THR A 31 1.49 8.54 -1.06
N VAL A 32 1.99 8.69 -2.28
CA VAL A 32 3.42 8.97 -2.54
C VAL A 32 3.86 10.27 -1.88
N ALA A 33 3.08 11.35 -2.02
CA ALA A 33 3.40 12.64 -1.41
C ALA A 33 3.46 12.54 0.13
N VAL A 34 2.52 11.82 0.74
CA VAL A 34 2.50 11.58 2.19
C VAL A 34 3.74 10.79 2.64
N ALA A 35 4.09 9.71 1.94
CA ALA A 35 5.26 8.90 2.30
C ALA A 35 6.57 9.67 2.20
N ILE A 36 6.72 10.56 1.20
CA ILE A 36 7.91 11.41 1.04
C ILE A 36 7.97 12.50 2.11
N ALA A 37 6.83 13.05 2.50
CA ALA A 37 6.72 14.12 3.50
C ALA A 37 6.71 13.62 4.96
N ALA A 38 6.86 12.31 5.18
CA ALA A 38 6.85 11.73 6.52
C ALA A 38 7.94 12.37 7.41
N PRO A 39 7.59 12.90 8.60
CA PRO A 39 8.49 13.73 9.41
C PRO A 39 9.60 12.94 10.12
N ASP A 40 9.45 11.62 10.21
CA ASP A 40 10.39 10.70 10.85
C ASP A 40 11.48 10.18 9.88
N ARG A 41 11.51 10.67 8.64
CA ARG A 41 12.54 10.30 7.67
C ARG A 41 13.93 10.82 8.10
N PRO A 42 14.97 9.95 8.12
CA PRO A 42 16.33 10.40 8.43
C PRO A 42 16.79 11.52 7.48
N GLU A 43 17.43 12.56 8.01
CA GLU A 43 17.89 13.70 7.20
C GLU A 43 18.80 13.28 6.04
N ALA A 44 19.65 12.27 6.26
CA ALA A 44 20.54 11.72 5.23
C ALA A 44 19.77 11.06 4.08
N GLU A 45 18.54 10.61 4.29
CA GLU A 45 17.65 10.14 3.23
C GLU A 45 17.00 11.31 2.51
N VAL A 46 16.44 12.28 3.24
CA VAL A 46 15.83 13.47 2.64
C VAL A 46 16.82 14.19 1.72
N LYS A 47 18.10 14.31 2.11
CA LYS A 47 19.16 14.88 1.26
C LYS A 47 19.39 14.11 -0.04
N ARG A 48 19.12 12.81 -0.07
CA ARG A 48 19.25 11.96 -1.27
C ARG A 48 18.07 12.10 -2.24
N ASP A 49 16.94 12.65 -1.81
CA ASP A 49 15.73 12.79 -2.64
C ASP A 49 16.00 13.59 -3.92
N ALA A 50 16.82 14.63 -3.84
CA ALA A 50 17.15 15.46 -5.00
C ALA A 50 17.81 14.66 -6.14
N ALA A 51 18.69 13.71 -5.79
CA ALA A 51 19.38 12.86 -6.76
C ALA A 51 18.54 11.61 -7.14
N ARG A 52 17.71 11.11 -6.23
CA ARG A 52 16.94 9.86 -6.41
C ARG A 52 15.52 10.06 -6.95
N LEU A 53 15.01 11.28 -6.94
CA LEU A 53 13.70 11.68 -7.46
C LEU A 53 12.55 10.73 -7.03
N PRO A 54 12.39 10.44 -5.72
CA PRO A 54 11.47 9.41 -5.24
C PRO A 54 10.02 9.63 -5.69
N ALA A 55 9.56 10.87 -5.77
CA ALA A 55 8.21 11.20 -6.22
C ALA A 55 7.94 10.68 -7.64
N LYS A 56 8.91 10.84 -8.56
CA LYS A 56 8.76 10.38 -9.95
C LYS A 56 8.83 8.87 -10.05
N VAL A 57 9.77 8.24 -9.33
CA VAL A 57 9.95 6.79 -9.33
C VAL A 57 8.72 6.08 -8.76
N LEU A 58 8.20 6.55 -7.63
CA LEU A 58 7.07 5.92 -6.95
C LEU A 58 5.74 6.20 -7.65
N ALA A 59 5.59 7.34 -8.33
CA ALA A 59 4.44 7.59 -9.19
C ALA A 59 4.44 6.64 -10.41
N PHE A 60 5.63 6.35 -10.98
CA PHE A 60 5.77 5.43 -12.11
C PHE A 60 5.49 3.97 -11.72
N SER A 61 5.84 3.55 -10.51
CA SER A 61 5.67 2.15 -10.08
C SER A 61 4.22 1.74 -9.86
N THR A 62 3.30 2.69 -9.70
CA THR A 62 1.87 2.45 -9.44
C THR A 62 1.56 1.60 -8.21
N ILE A 63 2.51 1.51 -7.27
CA ILE A 63 2.34 0.82 -5.99
C ILE A 63 1.23 1.53 -5.20
N LYS A 64 0.36 0.74 -4.57
CA LYS A 64 -0.81 1.23 -3.82
C LYS A 64 -0.90 0.56 -2.44
N PRO A 65 -1.73 1.12 -1.52
CA PRO A 65 -2.01 0.49 -0.24
C PRO A 65 -2.44 -0.97 -0.38
N GLY A 66 -1.91 -1.84 0.48
CA GLY A 66 -2.19 -3.28 0.49
C GLY A 66 -1.31 -4.12 -0.44
N ASP A 67 -0.46 -3.53 -1.28
CA ASP A 67 0.40 -4.31 -2.18
C ASP A 67 1.49 -5.10 -1.42
N LEU A 68 1.84 -6.26 -1.97
CA LEU A 68 3.08 -6.99 -1.66
C LEU A 68 4.14 -6.60 -2.68
N VAL A 69 5.22 -5.97 -2.22
CA VAL A 69 6.28 -5.41 -3.09
C VAL A 69 7.64 -6.01 -2.75
N ALA A 70 8.42 -6.38 -3.77
CA ALA A 70 9.83 -6.73 -3.62
C ALA A 70 10.72 -5.50 -3.92
N ASP A 71 11.53 -5.09 -2.94
CA ASP A 71 12.59 -4.08 -3.10
C ASP A 71 13.93 -4.80 -3.29
N LEU A 72 14.31 -5.01 -4.55
CA LEU A 72 15.50 -5.77 -4.93
C LEU A 72 16.73 -4.85 -4.97
N GLY A 73 17.79 -5.23 -4.25
CA GLY A 73 18.93 -4.36 -4.03
C GLY A 73 18.58 -3.20 -3.08
N ALA A 74 17.81 -3.50 -2.03
CA ALA A 74 17.32 -2.53 -1.06
C ALA A 74 18.45 -1.66 -0.45
N GLY A 75 19.68 -2.17 -0.42
CA GLY A 75 20.85 -1.52 0.15
C GLY A 75 20.56 -1.10 1.59
N GLY A 76 20.74 0.19 1.88
CA GLY A 76 20.40 0.79 3.17
C GLY A 76 18.91 1.05 3.42
N GLY A 77 17.99 0.55 2.58
CA GLY A 77 16.55 0.58 2.81
C GLY A 77 15.83 1.89 2.45
N TYR A 78 16.46 2.78 1.68
CA TYR A 78 15.89 4.09 1.32
C TYR A 78 14.52 3.96 0.62
N PHE A 79 14.41 3.09 -0.40
CA PHE A 79 13.13 2.90 -1.09
C PHE A 79 12.21 2.00 -0.29
N THR A 80 12.73 0.99 0.41
CA THR A 80 11.96 0.16 1.34
C THR A 80 11.10 1.01 2.28
N ARG A 81 11.68 2.04 2.94
CA ARG A 81 10.90 2.92 3.84
C ARG A 81 9.76 3.63 3.13
N LEU A 82 10.02 4.21 1.96
CA LEU A 82 9.02 4.95 1.19
C LEU A 82 7.90 4.03 0.68
N ILE A 83 8.27 2.84 0.18
CA ILE A 83 7.33 1.82 -0.27
C ILE A 83 6.48 1.32 0.90
N SER A 84 7.09 1.08 2.08
CA SER A 84 6.36 0.69 3.30
C SER A 84 5.31 1.73 3.69
N GLY A 85 5.63 3.01 3.58
CA GLY A 85 4.66 4.10 3.81
C GLY A 85 3.51 4.12 2.80
N ILE A 86 3.74 3.65 1.56
CA ILE A 86 2.70 3.59 0.52
C ILE A 86 1.80 2.36 0.69
N VAL A 87 2.38 1.20 0.94
CA VAL A 87 1.61 -0.05 1.04
C VAL A 87 0.84 -0.14 2.37
N GLY A 88 1.31 0.56 3.42
CA GLY A 88 0.58 0.71 4.69
C GLY A 88 0.45 -0.59 5.48
N GLU A 89 -0.37 -0.56 6.55
CA GLU A 89 -0.49 -1.66 7.53
C GLU A 89 -0.99 -2.98 6.96
N HIS A 90 -1.69 -2.95 5.83
CA HIS A 90 -2.22 -4.14 5.15
C HIS A 90 -1.35 -4.61 3.98
N GLY A 91 -0.26 -3.89 3.67
CA GLY A 91 0.70 -4.27 2.65
C GLY A 91 1.98 -4.83 3.26
N GLN A 92 2.89 -5.28 2.39
CA GLN A 92 4.16 -5.84 2.82
C GLN A 92 5.28 -5.50 1.83
N VAL A 93 6.47 -5.24 2.36
CA VAL A 93 7.68 -5.04 1.54
C VAL A 93 8.71 -6.10 1.89
N ILE A 94 9.14 -6.85 0.89
CA ILE A 94 10.25 -7.80 1.00
C ILE A 94 11.51 -7.06 0.51
N ALA A 95 12.35 -6.63 1.45
CA ALA A 95 13.64 -6.05 1.15
C ALA A 95 14.68 -7.15 0.93
N GLN A 96 15.29 -7.20 -0.24
CA GLN A 96 16.29 -8.20 -0.59
C GLN A 96 17.61 -7.55 -1.00
N ASN A 97 18.70 -8.08 -0.46
CA ASN A 97 20.07 -7.76 -0.84
C ASN A 97 20.82 -9.06 -1.19
N PRO A 98 21.82 -9.01 -2.10
CA PRO A 98 22.69 -10.16 -2.29
C PRO A 98 23.40 -10.53 -0.98
N PRO A 99 23.83 -11.78 -0.81
CA PRO A 99 24.73 -12.15 0.28
C PRO A 99 26.04 -11.36 0.17
N ASP A 100 26.66 -11.09 1.32
CA ASP A 100 27.94 -10.40 1.44
C ASP A 100 29.09 -11.17 0.76
#